data_AF-A0A5K1I0N3-F1
#
_entry.id   AF-A0A5K1I0N3-F1
#
_cell.length_a   1.000
_cell.length_b   1.000
_cell.length_c   1.000
_cell.angle_alpha   90.00
_cell.angle_beta   90.00
_cell.angle_gamma   90.00
#
_symmetry.space_group_name_H-M   'P 1'
#
loop_
_entity.id
_entity.type
_entity.pdbx_description
1 polymer ?
#
loop_
_entity_poly.entity_id
_entity_poly.type
_entity_poly.pdbx_seq_one_letter_code
_entity_poly.pdbx_strand_id
1 'polypeptide(L)' 'MAGELVEFEEGTIGIALNLESNNVGVVLMGDGLMIQEGSSVKATGRIAQIPVSEAYLGRVINALAKPIDGR' A
#
# COMPACT_ATOMS: atom_id res chain seq x y z
N MET A 1 12.53 1.97 3.72
CA MET A 1 12.95 3.18 2.97
C MET A 1 11.84 4.23 3.05
N ALA A 2 12.15 5.52 2.90
CA ALA A 2 11.10 6.54 2.86
C ALA A 2 10.32 6.40 1.55
N GLY A 3 8.99 6.42 1.64
CA GLY A 3 8.09 6.16 0.52
C GLY A 3 7.98 4.68 0.13
N GLU A 4 8.45 3.74 0.93
CA GLU A 4 8.33 2.31 0.63
C GLU A 4 6.90 1.78 0.82
N LEU A 5 6.48 0.85 -0.04
CA LEU A 5 5.27 0.06 0.20
C LEU A 5 5.51 -0.97 1.30
N VAL A 6 4.56 -1.09 2.21
CA VAL A 6 4.51 -2.13 3.23
C VAL A 6 3.20 -2.89 3.14
N GLU A 7 3.20 -4.16 3.54
CA GLU A 7 2.03 -5.02 3.52
C GLU A 7 1.73 -5.53 4.92
N PHE A 8 0.53 -5.24 5.41
CA PHE A 8 0.02 -5.75 6.68
C PHE A 8 -0.46 -7.20 6.51
N GLU A 9 -0.45 -7.97 7.60
CA GLU A 9 -0.82 -9.39 7.60
C GLU A 9 -2.18 -9.70 6.97
N GLU A 10 -3.16 -8.80 7.15
CA GLU A 10 -4.50 -8.93 6.56
C GLU A 10 -4.58 -8.51 5.07
N GLY A 11 -3.50 -7.95 4.52
CA GLY A 11 -3.36 -7.61 3.10
C GLY A 11 -3.51 -6.13 2.76
N THR A 12 -3.83 -5.26 3.72
CA THR A 12 -3.80 -3.80 3.49
C THR A 12 -2.38 -3.36 3.15
N ILE A 13 -2.27 -2.54 2.11
CA ILE A 13 -1.02 -1.91 1.71
C ILE A 13 -0.89 -0.55 2.40
N GLY A 14 0.30 -0.19 2.82
CA GLY A 14 0.62 1.15 3.33
C GLY A 14 1.85 1.74 2.66
N ILE A 15 2.06 3.04 2.86
CA ILE A 15 3.26 3.78 2.44
C ILE A 15 3.98 4.28 3.68
N ALA A 16 5.24 3.89 3.86
CA ALA A 16 6.09 4.38 4.96
C ALA A 16 6.53 5.83 4.68
N LEU A 17 5.97 6.81 5.39
CA LEU A 17 6.25 8.23 5.18
C LEU A 17 7.29 8.77 6.17
N ASN A 18 7.07 8.53 7.46
CA ASN A 18 7.94 9.05 8.52
C ASN A 18 8.85 7.92 9.00
N LEU A 19 10.15 8.18 9.02
CA LEU A 19 11.15 7.26 9.56
C LEU A 19 11.81 7.91 10.76
N GLU A 20 11.36 7.51 11.95
CA GLU A 20 11.94 7.95 13.22
C GLU A 20 12.90 6.88 13.74
N SER A 21 13.73 7.21 14.73
CA SER A 21 14.71 6.27 15.28
C SER A 21 14.10 4.99 15.86
N ASN A 22 12.87 5.06 16.36
CA ASN A 22 12.21 3.96 17.09
C ASN A 22 10.87 3.54 16.48
N ASN A 23 10.37 4.22 15.45
CA ASN A 23 9.10 3.89 14.82
C ASN A 23 9.06 4.34 13.36
N VAL A 24 8.08 3.82 12.64
CA VAL A 24 7.80 4.17 11.26
C VAL A 24 6.33 4.59 11.16
N GLY A 25 6.08 5.80 10.68
CA GLY A 25 4.75 6.28 10.36
C GLY A 25 4.32 5.77 8.98
N VAL A 26 3.21 5.04 8.92
CA VAL A 26 2.66 4.45 7.70
C VAL A 26 1.28 5.03 7.42
N VAL A 27 1.06 5.52 6.19
CA VAL A 27 -0.29 5.87 5.71
C VAL A 27 -0.90 4.65 5.03
N LEU A 28 -2.12 4.30 5.44
CA LEU A 28 -2.82 3.14 4.91
C LEU A 28 -3.48 3.46 3.56
N MET A 29 -3.34 2.55 2.61
CA MET A 29 -3.97 2.59 1.28
C MET A 29 -5.21 1.68 1.27
N GLY A 30 -6.07 1.86 2.28
CA GLY A 30 -7.24 1.03 2.58
C GLY A 30 -7.94 1.52 3.85
N ASP A 31 -8.93 0.78 4.35
CA ASP A 31 -9.66 1.14 5.58
C ASP A 31 -8.91 0.75 6.87
N GLY A 32 -8.05 -0.27 6.81
CA GLY A 32 -7.26 -0.74 7.94
C GLY A 32 -8.07 -1.28 9.11
N LEU A 33 -9.34 -1.65 8.91
CA LEU A 33 -10.27 -1.94 10.01
C LEU A 33 -9.88 -3.20 10.80
N MET A 34 -9.10 -4.09 10.21
CA MET A 34 -8.66 -5.35 10.82
C MET A 34 -7.24 -5.27 11.40
N ILE A 35 -6.54 -4.14 11.25
CA ILE A 35 -5.19 -3.97 11.79
C ILE A 35 -5.28 -3.70 13.29
N GLN A 36 -4.50 -4.45 14.07
CA GLN A 36 -4.46 -4.32 15.53
C GLN A 36 -3.02 -4.18 16.01
N GLU A 37 -2.87 -3.76 17.27
CA GLU A 37 -1.56 -3.79 17.92
C GLU A 37 -0.99 -5.22 17.90
N GLY A 38 0.28 -5.34 17.53
CA GLY A 38 0.96 -6.63 17.37
C GLY A 38 0.73 -7.32 16.02
N SER A 39 -0.16 -6.80 15.14
CA SER A 39 -0.27 -7.31 13.77
C SER A 39 1.05 -7.22 13.04
N SER A 40 1.39 -8.25 12.28
CA SER A 40 2.62 -8.25 11.51
C SER A 40 2.52 -7.30 10.30
N VAL A 41 3.63 -6.63 9.99
CA VAL A 41 3.80 -5.81 8.79
C VAL A 41 5.12 -6.15 8.13
N LYS A 42 5.14 -6.23 6.81
CA LYS A 42 6.30 -6.62 6.01
C LYS A 42 6.70 -5.50 5.06
N ALA A 43 7.99 -5.19 5.06
CA ALA A 43 8.62 -4.35 4.06
C ALA A 43 8.61 -5.06 2.70
N THR A 44 8.19 -4.38 1.63
CA THR A 44 8.16 -4.98 0.28
C THR A 44 9.48 -4.79 -0.47
N GLY A 45 10.36 -3.91 0.01
CA GLY A 45 11.57 -3.49 -0.67
C GLY A 45 11.33 -2.62 -1.90
N ARG A 46 10.09 -2.16 -2.13
CA ARG A 46 9.70 -1.38 -3.30
C ARG A 46 9.27 0.01 -2.87
N ILE A 47 9.93 1.04 -3.42
CA ILE A 47 9.40 2.41 -3.34
C ILE A 47 8.01 2.44 -3.99
N ALA A 48 7.11 3.27 -3.44
CA ALA A 48 5.76 3.46 -3.94
C ALA A 48 5.78 3.60 -5.46
N GLN A 49 5.20 2.59 -6.10
CA GLN A 49 5.15 2.44 -7.55
C GLN A 49 3.90 1.67 -7.92
N ILE A 50 3.44 1.89 -9.14
CA ILE A 50 2.33 1.14 -9.73
C ILE A 50 2.77 0.57 -11.09
N PRO A 51 2.21 -0.56 -11.50
CA PRO A 51 2.38 -1.03 -12.88
C PRO A 51 1.76 -0.04 -13.87
N VAL A 52 2.34 0.00 -15.07
CA VAL A 52 1.82 0.75 -16.22
C VAL A 52 1.57 -0.23 -17.37
N SER A 53 0.48 -0.06 -18.10
CA SER A 53 0.07 -0.95 -19.18
C SER A 53 -1.00 -0.30 -20.06
N GLU A 54 -1.00 -0.58 -21.36
CA GLU A 54 -2.09 -0.20 -22.26
C GLU A 54 -3.42 -0.87 -21.87
N ALA A 55 -3.38 -1.98 -21.13
CA ALA A 55 -4.58 -2.65 -20.63
C ALA A 55 -5.42 -1.78 -19.67
N TYR A 56 -4.86 -0.69 -19.14
CA TYR A 56 -5.59 0.27 -18.30
C TYR A 56 -6.40 1.30 -19.10
N LEU A 57 -6.20 1.41 -20.42
CA LEU A 57 -6.94 2.38 -21.24
C LEU A 57 -8.44 2.11 -21.19
N GLY A 58 -9.21 3.11 -20.76
CA GLY A 58 -10.67 3.00 -20.61
C GLY A 58 -11.14 2.27 -19.36
N ARG A 59 -10.24 1.87 -18.45
CA ARG A 59 -10.56 1.31 -17.13
C ARG A 59 -10.68 2.41 -16.07
N VAL A 60 -11.43 2.14 -15.01
CA VAL A 60 -11.34 2.91 -13.76
C VAL A 60 -10.57 2.09 -12.74
N ILE A 61 -9.44 2.62 -12.28
CA ILE A 61 -8.54 1.97 -11.33
C ILE A 61 -8.38 2.82 -10.07
N ASN A 62 -8.04 2.19 -8.95
CA ASN A 62 -7.65 2.89 -7.73
C ASN A 62 -6.16 3.29 -7.75
N ALA A 63 -5.70 3.96 -6.69
CA ALA A 63 -4.32 4.44 -6.54
C ALA A 63 -3.25 3.32 -6.53
N LEU A 64 -3.64 2.05 -6.35
CA LEU A 64 -2.76 0.88 -6.41
C LEU A 64 -2.88 0.11 -7.73
N ALA A 65 -3.46 0.73 -8.76
CA ALA A 65 -3.72 0.16 -10.07
C ALA A 65 -4.61 -1.11 -10.06
N LYS A 66 -5.46 -1.27 -9.03
CA LYS A 66 -6.51 -2.29 -9.01
C LYS A 66 -7.77 -1.74 -9.67
N PRO A 67 -8.41 -2.49 -10.59
CA PRO A 67 -9.66 -2.05 -11.21
C PRO A 67 -10.80 -1.96 -10.20
N ILE A 68 -11.63 -0.93 -10.35
CA ILE A 68 -12.80 -0.65 -9.52
C ILE A 68 -14.07 -0.40 -10.35
N ASP A 69 -13.99 -0.65 -11.66
CA ASP A 69 -15.09 -0.51 -12.62
C ASP A 69 -15.98 -1.76 -12.75
N GLY A 70 -15.70 -2.83 -12.02
CA GLY A 70 -16.48 -4.07 -12.03
C GLY A 70 -16.37 -4.88 -13.33
N ARG A 71 -15.32 -4.65 -14.13
CA ARG A 71 -15.03 -5.34 -15.39
C ARG A 71 -13.78 -6.21 -15.33
#